data_AF-A0A3D8JSU0-F1
#
_entry.id   AF-A0A3D8JSU0-F1
#
_cell.length_a   1.000
_cell.length_b   1.000
_cell.length_c   1.000
_cell.angle_alpha   90.00
_cell.angle_beta   90.00
_cell.angle_gamma   90.00
#
_symmetry.space_group_name_H-M   'P 1'
#
loop_
_entity.id
_entity.type
_entity.pdbx_description
1 polymer ?
#
loop_
_entity_poly.entity_id
_entity_poly.type
_entity_poly.pdbx_seq_one_letter_code
_entity_poly.pdbx_strand_id
1 'polypeptide(L)'
;MKEQESAFVTSLRDRIVYAYPKLGADPTLLHRLARAYSEAKRIGLTQDDVIGDFLRLEALLPSFYRRPEISQWLGKEGDSADDRFQDMLELALKRFEQGQEGN
;
A
#
# COMPACT_ATOMS: atom_id res chain seq x y z
N MET A 1 -6.21 14.90 -15.35
CA MET A 1 -6.39 13.56 -14.77
C MET A 1 -6.34 13.53 -13.23
N LYS A 2 -6.79 14.57 -12.50
CA LYS A 2 -6.75 14.57 -11.01
C LYS A 2 -8.01 13.99 -10.34
N GLU A 3 -9.14 13.96 -11.06
CA GLU A 3 -10.42 13.45 -10.54
C GLU A 3 -10.43 11.93 -10.31
N GLN A 4 -9.82 11.15 -11.21
CA GLN A 4 -9.75 9.68 -11.05
C GLN A 4 -8.90 9.29 -9.83
N GLU A 5 -7.81 10.01 -9.59
CA GLU A 5 -6.93 9.79 -8.44
C GLU A 5 -7.66 10.02 -7.11
N SER A 6 -8.45 11.09 -7.06
CA SER A 6 -9.19 11.47 -5.86
C SER A 6 -10.35 10.50 -5.59
N ALA A 7 -11.05 10.05 -6.63
CA ALA A 7 -12.13 9.05 -6.52
C ALA A 7 -11.60 7.69 -6.07
N PHE A 8 -10.46 7.26 -6.61
CA PHE A 8 -9.80 6.01 -6.23
C PHE A 8 -9.35 6.04 -4.76
N VAL A 9 -8.60 7.07 -4.37
CA VAL A 9 -8.11 7.23 -2.99
C VAL A 9 -9.26 7.34 -1.98
N THR A 10 -10.36 8.01 -2.34
CA THR A 10 -11.55 8.11 -1.47
C THR A 10 -12.25 6.76 -1.31
N SER A 11 -12.44 6.01 -2.39
CA SER A 11 -13.04 4.67 -2.35
C SER A 11 -12.19 3.71 -1.54
N LEU A 12 -10.87 3.79 -1.71
CA LEU A 12 -9.93 2.94 -0.99
C LEU A 12 -9.88 3.30 0.50
N ARG A 13 -9.91 4.59 0.84
CA ARG A 13 -10.06 5.05 2.22
C ARG A 13 -11.30 4.43 2.85
N ASP A 14 -12.45 4.50 2.20
CA ASP A 14 -13.69 3.90 2.72
C ASP A 14 -13.53 2.39 2.97
N ARG A 15 -12.89 1.68 2.05
CA ARG A 15 -12.61 0.24 2.20
C ARG A 15 -11.65 -0.05 3.37
N ILE A 16 -10.63 0.78 3.56
CA ILE A 16 -9.69 0.69 4.69
C ILE A 16 -10.39 1.00 6.00
N VAL A 17 -11.22 2.05 6.06
CA VAL A 17 -11.99 2.43 7.25
C VAL A 17 -13.03 1.37 7.59
N TYR A 18 -13.65 0.75 6.59
CA TYR A 18 -14.55 -0.39 6.78
C TYR A 18 -13.83 -1.57 7.45
N ALA A 19 -12.62 -1.90 7.01
CA ALA A 19 -11.81 -2.96 7.62
C ALA A 19 -11.20 -2.56 8.97
N TYR A 20 -10.83 -1.29 9.13
CA TYR A 20 -10.15 -0.73 10.29
C TYR A 20 -10.79 0.61 10.68
N PRO A 21 -11.93 0.59 11.41
CA PRO A 21 -12.68 1.81 11.74
C PRO A 21 -11.88 2.83 12.55
N LYS A 22 -10.84 2.38 13.28
CA LYS A 22 -9.91 3.26 14.01
C LYS A 22 -9.15 4.23 13.10
N LEU A 23 -8.91 3.86 11.85
CA LEU A 23 -8.22 4.72 10.88
C LEU A 23 -9.13 5.82 10.32
N GLY A 24 -10.45 5.65 10.39
CA GLY A 24 -11.43 6.66 9.91
C GLY A 24 -11.45 7.94 10.75
N ALA A 25 -10.95 7.87 11.99
CA ALA A 25 -10.80 9.03 12.86
C ALA A 25 -9.58 9.90 12.50
N ASP A 26 -8.68 9.43 11.63
CA ASP A 26 -7.47 10.17 11.24
C ASP A 26 -7.75 11.06 10.01
N PRO A 27 -7.82 12.41 10.17
CA PRO A 27 -8.10 13.31 9.07
C PRO A 27 -6.93 13.45 8.09
N THR A 28 -5.73 13.02 8.47
CA THR A 28 -4.52 13.06 7.62
C THR A 28 -4.37 11.81 6.75
N LEU A 29 -5.18 10.78 6.98
CA LEU A 29 -5.16 9.52 6.24
C LEU A 29 -5.32 9.76 4.74
N LEU A 30 -6.30 10.58 4.33
CA LEU A 30 -6.54 10.88 2.91
C LEU A 30 -5.30 11.52 2.25
N HIS A 31 -4.64 12.43 2.96
CA HIS A 31 -3.45 13.12 2.43
C HIS A 31 -2.24 12.17 2.35
N ARG A 32 -2.10 11.27 3.33
CA ARG A 32 -1.08 10.21 3.31
C ARG A 32 -1.30 9.22 2.16
N LEU A 33 -2.55 8.77 1.97
CA LEU A 33 -2.93 7.90 0.86
C LEU A 33 -2.66 8.58 -0.49
N ALA A 34 -3.04 9.84 -0.67
CA ALA A 34 -2.75 10.57 -1.92
C ALA A 34 -1.24 10.65 -2.21
N ARG A 35 -0.42 10.92 -1.18
CA ARG A 35 1.04 10.94 -1.32
C ARG A 35 1.61 9.57 -1.67
N ALA A 36 1.12 8.52 -1.00
CA ALA A 36 1.52 7.15 -1.28
C ALA A 36 1.11 6.68 -2.68
N TYR A 37 -0.04 7.11 -3.20
CA TYR A 37 -0.46 6.84 -4.58
C TYR A 37 0.52 7.46 -5.59
N SER A 38 0.93 8.72 -5.36
CA SER A 38 1.94 9.37 -6.20
C SER A 38 3.30 8.65 -6.16
N GLU A 39 3.73 8.18 -4.99
CA GLU A 39 4.95 7.38 -4.87
C GLU A 39 4.82 6.00 -5.54
N ALA A 40 3.68 5.32 -5.41
CA ALA A 40 3.39 4.07 -6.09
C ALA A 40 3.53 4.21 -7.62
N LYS A 41 2.94 5.27 -8.19
CA LYS A 41 3.12 5.62 -9.61
C LYS A 41 4.59 5.88 -9.97
N ARG A 42 5.33 6.55 -9.09
CA ARG A 42 6.76 6.86 -9.29
C ARG A 42 7.64 5.59 -9.28
N ILE A 43 7.28 4.61 -8.46
CA ILE A 43 7.92 3.29 -8.39
C ILE A 43 7.64 2.47 -9.66
N GLY A 44 6.59 2.82 -10.42
CA GLY A 44 6.18 2.13 -11.64
C GLY A 44 5.04 1.14 -11.43
N LEU A 45 4.29 1.27 -10.32
CA LEU A 45 3.07 0.50 -10.11
C LEU A 45 1.97 0.99 -11.07
N THR A 46 1.36 0.04 -11.77
CA THR A 46 0.35 0.29 -12.80
C THR A 46 -0.98 -0.38 -12.49
N GLN A 47 -0.98 -1.46 -11.71
CA GLN A 47 -2.18 -2.20 -11.38
C GLN A 47 -2.93 -1.56 -10.20
N ASP A 48 -4.21 -1.29 -10.38
CA ASP A 48 -5.04 -0.67 -9.34
C ASP A 48 -5.13 -1.53 -8.07
N ASP A 49 -5.18 -2.85 -8.19
CA ASP A 49 -5.15 -3.77 -7.04
C ASP A 49 -3.85 -3.62 -6.23
N VAL A 50 -2.70 -3.62 -6.91
CA VAL A 50 -1.38 -3.49 -6.29
C VAL A 50 -1.20 -2.12 -5.64
N ILE A 51 -1.64 -1.05 -6.31
CA ILE A 51 -1.65 0.30 -5.73
C ILE A 51 -2.57 0.35 -4.51
N GLY A 52 -3.72 -0.34 -4.55
CA GLY A 52 -4.65 -0.47 -3.43
C GLY A 52 -4.00 -1.13 -2.20
N ASP A 53 -3.24 -2.21 -2.41
CA ASP A 53 -2.51 -2.85 -1.32
C ASP A 53 -1.35 -2.00 -0.78
N PHE A 54 -0.63 -1.28 -1.66
CA PHE A 54 0.40 -0.33 -1.25
C PHE A 54 -0.14 0.75 -0.31
N LEU A 55 -1.30 1.29 -0.65
CA LEU A 55 -2.01 2.29 0.12
C LEU A 55 -2.51 1.75 1.46
N ARG A 56 -3.00 0.51 1.47
CA ARG A 56 -3.40 -0.18 2.70
C ARG A 56 -2.22 -0.40 3.63
N LEU A 57 -1.06 -0.80 3.10
CA LEU A 57 0.17 -0.92 3.87
C LEU A 57 0.63 0.42 4.43
N GLU A 58 0.56 1.52 3.67
CA GLU A 58 0.90 2.84 4.20
C GLU A 58 -0.03 3.26 5.35
N ALA A 59 -1.31 2.90 5.28
CA ALA A 59 -2.27 3.20 6.33
C ALA A 59 -2.00 2.42 7.63
N LEU A 60 -1.47 1.19 7.53
CA LEU A 60 -1.12 0.34 8.67
C LEU A 60 0.30 0.59 9.18
N LEU A 61 1.24 0.78 8.27
CA LEU A 61 2.67 0.92 8.47
C LEU A 61 3.16 2.18 7.72
N PRO A 62 3.05 3.37 8.32
CA PRO A 62 3.45 4.60 7.66
C PRO A 62 4.93 4.57 7.28
N SER A 63 5.24 4.99 6.04
CA SER A 63 6.58 5.02 5.47
C SER A 63 7.28 3.66 5.38
N PHE A 64 6.53 2.55 5.28
CA PHE A 64 7.14 1.22 5.11
C PHE A 64 8.05 1.16 3.86
N TYR A 65 7.65 1.82 2.77
CA TYR A 65 8.40 1.90 1.52
C TYR A 65 9.68 2.72 1.60
N ARG A 66 9.86 3.56 2.64
CA ARG A 66 11.12 4.28 2.88
C ARG A 66 12.21 3.40 3.49
N ARG A 67 11.87 2.18 3.93
CA ARG A 67 12.87 1.27 4.44
C ARG A 67 13.82 0.90 3.29
N PRO A 68 15.15 0.98 3.51
CA PRO A 68 16.13 0.71 2.47
C PRO A 68 15.96 -0.69 1.88
N GLU A 69 15.53 -1.66 2.70
CA GLU A 69 15.21 -3.03 2.29
C GLU A 69 14.11 -3.06 1.21
N ILE A 70 12.98 -2.37 1.45
CA ILE A 70 11.85 -2.30 0.53
C ILE A 70 12.23 -1.48 -0.72
N SER A 71 12.91 -0.34 -0.53
CA SER A 71 13.34 0.51 -1.64
C SER A 71 14.32 -0.21 -2.58
N GLN A 72 15.23 -1.01 -2.03
CA GLN A 72 16.18 -1.79 -2.81
C GLN A 72 15.50 -2.96 -3.54
N TRP A 73 14.47 -3.54 -2.93
CA TRP A 73 13.70 -4.63 -3.50
C TRP A 73 12.76 -4.16 -4.63
N LEU A 74 12.13 -2.99 -4.46
CA LEU A 74 11.38 -2.27 -5.48
C LEU A 74 12.26 -1.82 -6.65
N GLY A 75 13.50 -1.39 -6.36
CA GLY A 75 14.45 -0.91 -7.36
C GLY A 75 15.24 -2.00 -8.10
N LYS A 76 15.03 -3.30 -7.80
CA LYS A 76 15.71 -4.39 -8.52
C LYS A 76 15.29 -4.38 -10.02
N GLU A 77 16.12 -4.85 -10.93
CA GLU A 77 15.72 -5.02 -12.34
C GLU A 77 15.46 -6.51 -12.59
N GLY A 78 14.33 -6.84 -13.23
CA GLY A 78 13.86 -8.21 -13.43
C GLY A 78 12.39 -8.25 -13.86
N ASP A 79 11.48 -8.32 -12.89
CA ASP A 79 10.03 -8.41 -13.11
C ASP A 79 9.32 -7.05 -13.14
N SER A 80 8.05 -7.03 -13.53
CA SER A 80 7.17 -5.86 -13.34
C SER A 80 7.17 -5.40 -11.87
N ALA A 81 7.21 -4.09 -11.63
CA ALA A 81 7.15 -3.54 -10.28
C ALA A 81 5.90 -4.02 -9.52
N ASP A 82 4.81 -4.22 -10.27
CA ASP A 82 3.54 -4.75 -9.77
C ASP A 82 3.68 -6.19 -9.21
N ASP A 83 4.14 -7.14 -10.02
CA ASP A 83 4.35 -8.54 -9.61
C ASP A 83 5.24 -8.67 -8.39
N ARG A 84 6.35 -7.91 -8.39
CA ARG A 84 7.25 -7.89 -7.25
C ARG A 84 6.52 -7.45 -6.00
N PHE A 85 5.83 -6.31 -6.03
CA PHE A 85 5.14 -5.82 -4.86
C PHE A 85 4.11 -6.82 -4.34
N GLN A 86 3.38 -7.49 -5.24
CA GLN A 86 2.40 -8.50 -4.91
C GLN A 86 3.03 -9.71 -4.22
N ASP A 87 4.14 -10.23 -4.74
CA ASP A 87 4.88 -11.36 -4.16
C ASP A 87 5.41 -11.01 -2.76
N MET A 88 5.95 -9.80 -2.58
CA MET A 88 6.40 -9.30 -1.28
C MET A 88 5.26 -9.11 -0.29
N LEU A 89 4.13 -8.57 -0.73
CA LEU A 89 2.94 -8.38 0.09
C LEU A 89 2.36 -9.72 0.54
N GLU A 90 2.23 -10.69 -0.37
CA GLU A 90 1.74 -12.02 -0.04
C GLU A 90 2.65 -12.70 0.99
N LEU A 91 3.98 -12.61 0.82
CA LEU A 91 4.94 -13.12 1.80
C LEU A 91 4.85 -12.40 3.15
N ALA A 92 4.60 -11.09 3.16
CA ALA A 92 4.46 -10.29 4.38
C ALA A 92 3.16 -10.60 5.13
N LEU A 93 2.03 -10.67 4.42
CA LEU A 93 0.73 -11.07 4.95
C LEU A 93 0.79 -12.49 5.50
N LYS A 94 1.34 -13.43 4.73
CA LYS A 94 1.52 -14.82 5.15
C LYS A 94 2.38 -14.93 6.40
N ARG A 95 3.44 -14.13 6.53
CA ARG A 95 4.24 -14.04 7.76
C ARG A 95 3.48 -13.43 8.93
N PHE A 96 2.63 -12.44 8.67
CA PHE A 96 1.79 -11.81 9.69
C PHE A 96 0.73 -12.78 10.21
N GLU A 97 0.09 -13.54 9.32
CA GLU A 97 -0.88 -14.58 9.66
C GLU A 97 -0.22 -15.75 10.40
N GLN A 98 0.94 -16.24 9.94
CA GLN A 98 1.70 -17.29 10.63
C GLN A 98 2.27 -16.84 11.99
N GLY A 99 2.47 -15.54 12.19
CA GLY A 99 2.82 -14.96 13.49
C GLY A 99 1.65 -14.89 14.49
N GLN A 100 0.40 -15.09 14.02
CA GLN A 100 -0.79 -15.16 14.88
C GLN A 100 -1.21 -16.60 15.25
N GLU A 101 -0.68 -17.63 14.60
CA GLU A 101 -0.91 -19.05 14.94
C GLU A 101 0.17 -19.64 15.88
N GLY A 102 0.74 -18.79 16.74
CA GLY A 102 1.66 -19.20 17.80
C GLY A 102 1.11 -18.84 19.18
N ASN A 103 0.06 -19.52 19.62
CA ASN A 103 -0.33 -19.60 21.03
C ASN A 103 -0.76 -21.01 21.40
#